data_AF-A0A0D2DU42-F1
#
_entry.id   AF-A0A0D2DU42-F1
#
_cell.length_a   1.000
_cell.length_b   1.000
_cell.length_c   1.000
_cell.angle_alpha   90.00
_cell.angle_beta   90.00
_cell.angle_gamma   90.00
#
_symmetry.space_group_name_H-M   'P 1'
#
loop_
_entity.id
_entity.type
_entity.pdbx_description
1 polymer ?
#
loop_
_entity_poly.entity_id
_entity_poly.type
_entity_poly.pdbx_seq_one_letter_code
_entity_poly.pdbx_strand_id
1 'polypeptide(L)'
;MLAGMVAPRGFLVFDNLGYEWLSPWSSYGCMTAARTIYKALGVEQSLGYSEAADHTHCQFPVQDQGAELDAFVGKYLREEQVDANVFRTEANFTFDQTMWIDWDSPDLT
;
A
#
# COMPACT_ATOMS: atom_id res chain seq x y z
N MET A 1 -1.71 -9.02 12.14
CA MET A 1 -1.59 -8.37 10.82
C MET A 1 -0.44 -9.00 10.05
N LEU A 2 -0.71 -9.71 8.94
CA LEU A 2 0.32 -10.41 8.15
C LEU A 2 1.27 -9.44 7.44
N ALA A 3 0.74 -8.39 6.81
CA ALA A 3 1.51 -7.35 6.12
C ALA A 3 2.57 -6.69 7.01
N GLY A 4 2.25 -6.49 8.30
CA GLY A 4 3.19 -5.92 9.28
C GLY A 4 4.46 -6.73 9.50
N MET A 5 4.46 -8.03 9.20
CA MET A 5 5.65 -8.89 9.32
C MET A 5 6.72 -8.61 8.24
N VAL A 6 6.38 -7.80 7.23
CA VAL A 6 7.33 -7.41 6.19
C VAL A 6 8.22 -6.25 6.66
N ALA A 7 7.72 -5.41 7.56
CA ALA A 7 8.46 -4.26 8.08
C ALA A 7 9.81 -4.69 8.70
N PRO A 8 10.90 -3.90 8.49
CA PRO A 8 10.96 -2.61 7.79
C PRO A 8 11.26 -2.72 6.27
N ARG A 9 11.17 -3.92 5.67
CA ARG A 9 11.51 -4.14 4.25
C ARG A 9 10.47 -3.50 3.32
N GLY A 10 10.89 -3.19 2.09
CA GLY A 10 10.00 -2.70 1.03
C GLY A 10 8.88 -3.68 0.73
N PHE A 11 7.64 -3.18 0.71
CA PHE A 11 6.43 -3.94 0.42
C PHE A 11 5.45 -3.09 -0.38
N LEU A 12 5.14 -3.49 -1.62
CA LEU A 12 4.18 -2.82 -2.48
C LEU A 12 3.01 -3.77 -2.78
N VAL A 13 1.79 -3.29 -2.55
CA VAL A 13 0.54 -4.02 -2.84
C VAL A 13 -0.19 -3.33 -3.99
N PHE A 14 -0.55 -4.11 -5.01
CA PHE A 14 -1.41 -3.67 -6.10
C PHE A 14 -2.80 -4.27 -5.95
N ASP A 15 -3.82 -3.48 -6.23
CA ASP A 15 -5.22 -3.88 -6.21
C ASP A 15 -5.98 -3.33 -7.43
N ASN A 16 -7.20 -3.81 -7.62
CA ASN A 16 -8.05 -3.51 -8.77
C ASN A 16 -9.51 -3.34 -8.33
N LEU A 17 -9.98 -2.09 -8.39
CA LEU A 17 -11.33 -1.70 -7.99
C LEU A 17 -12.43 -2.33 -8.86
N GLY A 18 -12.11 -2.78 -10.08
CA GLY A 18 -13.03 -3.39 -11.03
C GLY A 18 -13.63 -4.73 -10.58
N TYR A 19 -13.10 -5.34 -9.52
CA TYR A 19 -13.55 -6.65 -9.02
C TYR A 19 -13.93 -6.60 -7.54
N GLU A 20 -15.24 -6.56 -7.26
CA GLU A 20 -15.78 -6.63 -5.89
C GLU A 20 -15.28 -7.84 -5.10
N TRP A 21 -15.03 -8.97 -5.76
CA TRP A 21 -14.55 -10.20 -5.13
C TRP A 21 -13.17 -10.07 -4.46
N LEU A 22 -12.38 -9.05 -4.85
CA LEU A 22 -11.12 -8.72 -4.20
C LEU A 22 -11.31 -7.96 -2.88
N SER A 23 -12.54 -7.51 -2.60
CA SER A 23 -12.89 -6.64 -1.50
C SER A 23 -12.02 -5.37 -1.41
N PRO A 24 -12.05 -4.50 -2.44
CA PRO A 24 -11.23 -3.27 -2.53
C PRO A 24 -11.19 -2.43 -1.24
N TRP A 25 -12.35 -2.13 -0.65
CA TRP A 25 -12.45 -1.38 0.60
C TRP A 25 -11.73 -2.07 1.78
N SER A 26 -11.84 -3.40 1.85
CA SER A 26 -11.17 -4.19 2.89
C SER A 26 -9.66 -4.19 2.69
N SER A 27 -9.18 -4.32 1.46
CA SER A 27 -7.75 -4.24 1.14
C SER A 27 -7.16 -2.88 1.51
N TYR A 28 -7.83 -1.79 1.10
CA TYR A 28 -7.43 -0.43 1.44
C TYR A 28 -7.36 -0.21 2.96
N GLY A 29 -8.39 -0.62 3.69
CA GLY A 29 -8.43 -0.54 5.16
C GLY A 29 -7.34 -1.38 5.83
N CYS A 30 -7.12 -2.60 5.32
CA CYS A 30 -6.10 -3.52 5.83
C CYS A 30 -4.68 -2.94 5.64
N MET A 31 -4.38 -2.36 4.48
CA MET A 31 -3.09 -1.74 4.22
C MET A 31 -2.93 -0.41 4.97
N THR A 32 -4.01 0.33 5.19
CA THR A 32 -4.03 1.52 6.07
C THR A 32 -3.60 1.14 7.48
N ALA A 33 -4.20 0.09 8.06
CA ALA A 33 -3.81 -0.42 9.38
C ALA A 33 -2.36 -0.94 9.40
N ALA A 34 -1.92 -1.67 8.37
CA ALA A 34 -0.53 -2.15 8.29
C ALA A 34 0.50 -1.02 8.19
N ARG A 35 0.16 0.09 7.51
CA ARG A 35 1.03 1.27 7.37
C ARG A 35 1.35 1.94 8.71
N THR A 36 0.48 1.80 9.71
CA THR A 36 0.73 2.29 11.08
C THR A 36 1.99 1.66 11.71
N ILE A 37 2.28 0.40 11.39
CA ILE A 37 3.49 -0.30 11.86
C ILE A 37 4.74 0.29 11.20
N TYR A 38 4.68 0.55 9.90
CA TYR A 38 5.77 1.17 9.15
C TYR A 38 6.02 2.61 9.60
N LYS A 39 4.96 3.36 9.88
CA LYS A 39 5.02 4.70 10.49
C LYS A 39 5.72 4.67 11.84
N ALA A 40 5.34 3.74 12.72
CA ALA A 40 5.95 3.61 14.05
C ALA A 40 7.47 3.35 13.98
N LEU A 41 7.93 2.66 12.94
CA LEU A 41 9.35 2.34 12.70
C LEU A 41 10.11 3.43 11.93
N GLY A 42 9.48 4.57 11.62
CA GLY A 42 10.11 5.65 10.84
C GLY A 42 10.34 5.33 9.36
N VAL A 43 9.68 4.29 8.83
CA VAL A 43 9.84 3.81 7.45
C VAL A 43 8.50 3.77 6.71
N GLU A 44 7.62 4.74 6.96
CA GLU A 44 6.25 4.78 6.42
C GLU A 44 6.17 4.58 4.90
N GLN A 45 7.16 5.10 4.16
CA GLN A 45 7.25 4.97 2.70
C GLN A 45 7.67 3.57 2.21
N SER A 46 8.12 2.68 3.11
CA SER A 46 8.48 1.30 2.75
C SER A 46 7.28 0.38 2.60
N LEU A 47 6.08 0.81 2.96
CA LEU A 47 4.83 0.15 2.58
C LEU A 47 4.08 1.02 1.57
N GLY A 48 3.85 0.46 0.39
CA GLY A 48 3.07 1.07 -0.67
C GLY A 48 1.76 0.33 -0.94
N TYR A 49 0.72 1.08 -1.29
CA TYR A 49 -0.56 0.55 -1.77
C TYR A 49 -1.02 1.33 -2.99
N SER A 50 -1.35 0.62 -4.06
CA SER A 50 -1.86 1.19 -5.30
C SER A 50 -3.05 0.38 -5.80
N GLU A 51 -4.22 0.99 -5.84
CA GLU A 51 -5.41 0.39 -6.41
C GLU A 51 -5.80 1.14 -7.69
N ALA A 52 -5.84 0.42 -8.80
CA ALA A 52 -6.28 0.92 -10.10
C ALA A 52 -7.80 0.85 -10.25
N ALA A 53 -8.36 1.59 -11.21
CA ALA A 53 -9.81 1.64 -11.47
C ALA A 53 -10.37 0.30 -12.00
N ASP A 54 -10.25 0.00 -13.28
CA ASP A 54 -10.64 -1.30 -13.85
C ASP A 54 -9.68 -1.69 -14.97
N HIS A 55 -9.26 -2.95 -14.94
CA HIS A 55 -8.45 -3.60 -15.94
C HIS A 55 -8.65 -5.11 -15.81
N THR A 56 -8.37 -5.91 -16.86
CA THR A 56 -8.55 -7.37 -16.80
C THR A 56 -7.82 -7.97 -15.59
N HIS A 57 -8.50 -8.86 -14.86
CA HIS A 57 -7.93 -9.52 -13.67
C HIS A 57 -6.54 -10.13 -13.96
N CYS A 58 -5.57 -9.83 -13.09
CA CYS A 58 -4.15 -10.17 -13.19
C CYS A 58 -3.37 -9.61 -14.39
N GLN A 59 -4.00 -8.88 -15.31
CA GLN A 59 -3.29 -8.15 -16.37
C GLN A 59 -2.79 -6.82 -15.80
N PHE A 60 -1.49 -6.65 -15.65
CA PHE A 60 -0.94 -5.45 -15.03
C PHE A 60 -1.18 -4.17 -15.87
N PRO A 61 -1.76 -3.09 -15.31
CA PRO A 61 -2.09 -1.86 -16.02
C PRO A 61 -0.87 -0.92 -16.06
N VAL A 62 0.07 -1.19 -16.97
CA VAL A 62 1.38 -0.49 -17.04
C VAL A 62 1.25 1.05 -17.08
N GLN A 63 0.26 1.58 -17.79
CA GLN A 63 0.07 3.03 -17.93
C GLN A 63 -0.38 3.71 -16.63
N ASP A 64 -1.00 2.97 -15.72
CA ASP A 64 -1.54 3.47 -14.45
C ASP A 64 -0.56 3.19 -13.30
N GLN A 65 -0.15 1.93 -13.14
CA GLN A 65 0.61 1.45 -11.98
C GLN A 65 2.11 1.23 -12.25
N GLY A 66 2.57 1.37 -13.51
CA GLY A 66 3.94 1.04 -13.91
C GLY A 66 5.01 1.89 -13.23
N ALA A 67 4.81 3.20 -13.14
CA ALA A 67 5.78 4.10 -12.50
C ALA A 67 5.98 3.79 -11.01
N GLU A 68 4.93 3.31 -10.33
CA GLU A 68 4.96 2.95 -8.91
C GLU A 68 5.72 1.64 -8.67
N LEU A 69 5.52 0.66 -9.56
CA LEU A 69 6.32 -0.56 -9.59
C LEU A 69 7.80 -0.24 -9.79
N ASP A 70 8.13 0.58 -10.80
CA ASP A 70 9.49 0.96 -11.13
C ASP A 70 10.17 1.69 -9.97
N ALA A 71 9.46 2.58 -9.28
CA ALA A 71 9.97 3.29 -8.11
C ALA A 71 10.34 2.33 -6.96
N PHE A 72 9.48 1.36 -6.62
CA PHE A 72 9.76 0.38 -5.59
C PHE A 72 10.90 -0.58 -5.98
N VAL A 73 10.93 -1.04 -7.23
CA VAL A 73 12.02 -1.88 -7.75
C VAL A 73 13.34 -1.12 -7.72
N GLY A 74 13.34 0.13 -8.19
CA GLY A 74 14.49 1.03 -8.15
C GLY A 74 15.05 1.16 -6.75
N LYS A 75 14.21 1.53 -5.78
CA LYS A 75 14.64 1.76 -4.38
C LYS A 75 15.09 0.49 -3.66
N TYR A 76 14.29 -0.58 -3.70
CA TYR A 76 14.48 -1.75 -2.83
C TYR A 76 15.26 -2.90 -3.44
N LEU A 77 15.41 -2.94 -4.77
CA LEU A 77 16.14 -4.01 -5.48
C LEU A 77 17.37 -3.50 -6.23
N ARG A 78 17.39 -2.22 -6.62
CA ARG A 78 18.46 -1.63 -7.44
C ARG A 78 19.24 -0.51 -6.73
N GLU A 79 18.89 -0.22 -5.47
CA GLU A 79 19.53 0.80 -4.62
C GLU A 79 19.52 2.22 -5.25
N GLU A 80 18.55 2.49 -6.12
CA GLU A 80 18.40 3.78 -6.77
C GLU A 80 17.87 4.82 -5.78
N GLN A 81 18.32 6.06 -5.94
CA GLN A 81 17.85 7.20 -5.15
C GLN A 81 16.54 7.74 -5.73
N VAL A 82 15.46 6.99 -5.56
CA VAL A 82 14.11 7.32 -6.01
C VAL A 82 13.13 7.36 -4.83
N ASP A 83 12.15 8.27 -4.89
CA ASP A 83 11.05 8.28 -3.94
C ASP A 83 10.05 7.16 -4.26
N ALA A 84 9.58 6.46 -3.23
CA ALA A 84 8.66 5.33 -3.33
C ALA A 84 7.42 5.55 -2.44
N ASN A 85 6.98 6.80 -2.28
CA ASN A 85 5.79 7.12 -1.51
C ASN A 85 4.50 6.87 -2.32
N VAL A 86 4.00 5.64 -2.27
CA VAL A 86 2.79 5.21 -3.02
C VAL A 86 1.70 4.81 -2.03
N PHE A 87 0.60 5.57 -1.97
CA PHE A 87 -0.56 5.16 -1.20
C PHE A 87 -1.82 5.80 -1.78
N ARG A 88 -2.48 5.10 -2.70
CA ARG A 88 -3.65 5.62 -3.43
C ARG A 88 -4.70 4.56 -3.70
N THR A 89 -5.91 5.03 -3.97
CA THR A 89 -7.05 4.28 -4.45
C THR A 89 -7.82 5.16 -5.45
N GLU A 90 -8.33 4.58 -6.52
CA GLU A 90 -9.24 5.25 -7.47
C GLU A 90 -10.69 5.32 -6.92
N ALA A 91 -10.98 4.65 -5.81
CA ALA A 91 -12.28 4.69 -5.17
C ALA A 91 -12.41 5.89 -4.22
N ASN A 92 -13.65 6.34 -4.04
CA ASN A 92 -14.00 7.29 -2.98
C ASN A 92 -14.41 6.53 -1.70
N PHE A 93 -13.49 5.75 -1.12
CA PHE A 93 -13.77 5.01 0.10
C PHE A 93 -13.89 5.92 1.32
N THR A 94 -14.92 5.67 2.13
CA THR A 94 -14.93 6.13 3.52
C THR A 94 -14.44 4.99 4.40
N PHE A 95 -13.20 5.06 4.89
CA PHE A 95 -12.65 4.12 5.86
C PHE A 95 -12.50 4.83 7.21
N ASP A 96 -13.47 4.63 8.10
CA ASP A 96 -13.39 5.17 9.45
C ASP A 96 -12.40 4.35 10.28
N GLN A 97 -11.18 4.87 10.40
CA GLN A 97 -10.11 4.21 11.15
C GLN A 97 -10.52 3.96 12.61
N THR A 98 -11.34 4.81 13.21
CA THR A 98 -11.71 4.69 14.63
C THR A 98 -12.58 3.47 14.93
N MET A 99 -13.23 2.90 13.91
CA MET A 99 -13.98 1.65 14.04
C MET A 99 -13.11 0.39 14.01
N TRP A 100 -11.88 0.49 13.46
CA TRP A 100 -11.05 -0.69 13.13
C TRP A 100 -9.66 -0.68 13.76
N ILE A 101 -9.18 0.50 14.14
CA ILE A 101 -7.84 0.74 14.69
C ILE A 101 -8.07 1.38 16.06
N ASP A 102 -7.93 0.57 17.12
CA ASP A 102 -8.12 0.98 18.52
C ASP A 102 -6.79 1.28 19.24
N TRP A 103 -5.70 1.43 18.49
CA TRP A 103 -4.37 1.75 18.99
C TRP A 103 -3.83 3.05 18.41
N ASP A 104 -3.01 3.73 19.20
CA ASP A 104 -2.15 4.81 18.70
C ASP A 104 -0.83 4.22 18.18
N SER A 105 -0.31 4.77 17.09
CA SER A 105 1.02 4.40 16.60
C SER A 105 2.09 5.03 17.49
N PRO A 106 2.91 4.25 18.21
CA PRO A 106 4.03 4.81 18.97
C PRO A 106 5.13 5.32 18.02
N ASP A 107 6.01 6.16 18.54
CA ASP A 107 7.30 6.44 17.90
C ASP A 107 8.34 5.46 18.45
N LEU A 108 8.88 4.58 17.59
CA LEU A 108 9.91 3.61 17.95
C LEU A 108 11.31 4.02 17.45
N THR A 109 11.43 5.24 16.91
CA THR A 109 12.69 5.78 16.38
C THR A 109 13.54 6.50 17.42
#